data_AF-A0A223YX12-F1
#
_entry.id   AF-A0A223YX12-F1
#
_cell.length_a   1.000
_cell.length_b   1.000
_cell.length_c   1.000
_cell.angle_alpha   90.00
_cell.angle_beta   90.00
_cell.angle_gamma   90.00
#
_symmetry.space_group_name_H-M   'P 1'
#
loop_
_entity.id
_entity.type
_entity.pdbx_description
1 polymer ?
#
loop_
_entity_poly.entity_id
_entity_poly.type
_entity_poly.pdbx_seq_one_letter_code
_entity_poly.pdbx_strand_id
1 'polypeptide(L)'
;MRIIMVTAGNYGARVVNTMAVHGLAPQIVAVFDYTGEGGDFLDDPSSLLPARTPDADLTVAAGLGGDLNLVAAEIAAESGSGGIIVESHAPGQLPDGLRSEIDSLVDCAIFPTPFCSLEPVGDPHIDTFASRFGKPEVEMEGNDRVVSVKVKRSAPCGSTFYVAENIRGVPLDEVDVAAGEKFHNYPCLASMEVDPRFGDTHLHVAGYLTREAFKRAAGVPGAHAEVDPEVCRGAECGFICMDVCPLVRLSMGTIRRGVTAEVDPFSCGACEKCMRECPSGAIKMMGPGKR
;
A
#
# COMPACT_ATOMS: atom_id res chain seq x y z
N MET A 1 -9.50 10.75 17.89
CA MET A 1 -9.13 9.37 17.56
C MET A 1 -7.97 8.97 18.44
N ARG A 2 -8.14 7.88 19.20
CA ARG A 2 -7.12 7.22 20.02
C ARG A 2 -6.65 5.97 19.30
N ILE A 3 -5.34 5.76 19.23
CA ILE A 3 -4.72 4.71 18.43
C ILE A 3 -3.86 3.83 19.34
N ILE A 4 -4.02 2.52 19.25
CA ILE A 4 -3.05 1.54 19.77
C ILE A 4 -2.19 1.07 18.61
N MET A 5 -0.88 1.08 18.82
CA MET A 5 0.08 0.48 17.90
C MET A 5 0.52 -0.87 18.47
N VAL A 6 0.35 -1.94 17.69
CA VAL A 6 0.89 -3.27 18.00
C VAL A 6 1.97 -3.57 16.97
N THR A 7 3.21 -3.70 17.43
CA THR A 7 4.35 -3.68 16.52
C THR A 7 5.36 -4.76 16.82
N ALA A 8 6.11 -5.15 15.78
CA ALA A 8 7.33 -5.92 15.95
C ALA A 8 8.39 -5.52 14.91
N GLY A 9 9.65 -5.68 15.31
CA GLY A 9 10.82 -5.51 14.48
C GLY A 9 11.03 -4.09 13.95
N ASN A 10 12.00 -3.99 13.05
CA ASN A 10 12.41 -2.70 12.47
C ASN A 10 11.30 -2.04 11.65
N TYR A 11 10.38 -2.82 11.07
CA TYR A 11 9.27 -2.27 10.29
C TYR A 11 8.24 -1.58 11.20
N GLY A 12 7.76 -2.28 12.24
CA GLY A 12 6.81 -1.71 13.19
C GLY A 12 7.35 -0.45 13.87
N ALA A 13 8.61 -0.48 14.32
CA ALA A 13 9.27 0.69 14.91
C ALA A 13 9.32 1.89 13.94
N ARG A 14 9.59 1.65 12.65
CA ARG A 14 9.62 2.71 11.63
C ARG A 14 8.24 3.31 11.39
N VAL A 15 7.22 2.47 11.33
CA VAL A 15 5.83 2.89 11.15
C VAL A 15 5.39 3.78 12.31
N VAL A 16 5.62 3.37 13.57
CA VAL A 16 5.32 4.18 14.76
C VAL A 16 6.05 5.51 14.74
N ASN A 17 7.37 5.50 14.45
CA ASN A 17 8.16 6.72 14.41
C ASN A 17 7.64 7.70 13.34
N THR A 18 7.30 7.19 12.14
CA THR A 18 6.73 8.01 11.06
C THR A 18 5.41 8.64 11.50
N MET A 19 4.50 7.86 12.08
CA MET A 19 3.22 8.37 12.56
C MET A 19 3.38 9.42 13.65
N ALA A 20 4.26 9.18 14.61
CA ALA A 20 4.54 10.10 15.70
C ALA A 20 5.08 11.45 15.19
N VAL A 21 6.12 11.40 14.35
CA VAL A 21 6.77 12.60 13.78
C VAL A 21 5.81 13.38 12.88
N HIS A 22 4.93 12.70 12.15
CA HIS A 22 4.01 13.31 11.19
C HIS A 22 2.59 13.52 11.75
N GLY A 23 2.48 13.76 13.06
CA GLY A 23 1.31 14.41 13.67
C GLY A 23 0.27 13.48 14.31
N LEU A 24 0.57 12.19 14.48
CA LEU A 24 -0.26 11.27 15.25
C LEU A 24 0.26 11.02 16.67
N ALA A 25 1.40 11.59 17.09
CA ALA A 25 1.92 11.38 18.45
C ALA A 25 0.88 11.62 19.57
N PRO A 26 0.04 12.68 19.55
CA PRO A 26 -0.98 12.89 20.59
C PRO A 26 -2.15 11.89 20.54
N GLN A 27 -2.28 11.14 19.44
CA GLN A 27 -3.36 10.17 19.22
C GLN A 27 -2.92 8.75 19.61
N ILE A 28 -1.62 8.46 19.63
CA ILE A 28 -1.09 7.16 20.02
C ILE A 28 -1.16 7.05 21.56
N VAL A 29 -2.08 6.23 22.07
CA VAL A 29 -2.31 6.06 23.51
C VAL A 29 -1.50 4.93 24.12
N ALA A 30 -1.10 3.95 23.31
CA ALA A 30 -0.17 2.89 23.69
C ALA A 30 0.59 2.34 22.47
N VAL A 31 1.78 1.82 22.74
CA VAL A 31 2.58 1.04 21.80
C VAL A 31 2.95 -0.27 22.51
N PHE A 32 2.46 -1.39 21.98
CA PHE A 32 2.85 -2.72 22.42
C PHE A 32 3.87 -3.28 21.42
N ASP A 33 5.12 -3.39 21.86
CA ASP A 33 6.23 -3.86 21.05
C ASP A 33 6.57 -5.31 21.40
N TYR A 34 6.36 -6.19 20.42
CA TYR A 34 6.63 -7.63 20.47
C TYR A 34 7.92 -7.99 19.72
N THR A 35 8.83 -7.03 19.52
CA THR A 35 10.14 -7.31 18.93
C THR A 35 10.90 -8.34 19.76
N GLY A 36 11.23 -9.47 19.13
CA GLY A 36 11.95 -10.57 19.77
C GLY A 36 11.03 -11.71 20.23
N GLU A 37 9.72 -11.49 20.27
CA GLU A 37 8.76 -12.60 20.37
C GLU A 37 8.75 -13.35 19.03
N GLY A 38 8.90 -14.67 19.11
CA GLY A 38 9.07 -15.54 17.96
C GLY A 38 7.91 -16.51 17.79
N GLY A 39 7.61 -16.85 16.54
CA GLY A 39 6.71 -17.93 16.18
C GLY A 39 5.74 -17.53 15.08
N ASP A 40 5.72 -18.29 13.99
CA ASP A 40 4.57 -18.28 13.07
C ASP A 40 3.32 -18.82 13.79
N PHE A 41 3.53 -19.65 14.82
CA PHE A 41 2.53 -20.31 15.63
C PHE A 41 2.81 -20.08 17.12
N LEU A 42 1.79 -19.66 17.87
CA LEU A 42 1.82 -19.52 19.32
C LEU A 42 0.95 -20.60 19.96
N ASP A 43 1.44 -21.23 21.05
CA ASP A 43 0.65 -22.22 21.78
C ASP A 43 -0.57 -21.59 22.47
N ASP A 44 -0.43 -20.36 22.96
CA ASP A 44 -1.49 -19.56 23.58
C ASP A 44 -1.25 -18.05 23.32
N PRO A 45 -1.86 -17.46 22.28
CA PRO A 45 -1.73 -16.02 21.98
C PRO A 45 -2.14 -15.12 23.16
N SER A 46 -3.16 -15.52 23.92
CA SER A 46 -3.67 -14.73 25.05
C SER A 46 -2.64 -14.56 26.17
N SER A 47 -1.63 -15.44 26.25
CA SER A 47 -0.53 -15.32 27.20
C SER A 47 0.37 -14.09 26.97
N LEU A 48 0.34 -13.51 25.77
CA LEU A 48 1.10 -12.32 25.38
C LEU A 48 0.31 -11.02 25.53
N LEU A 49 -0.94 -11.08 26.00
CA LEU A 49 -1.74 -9.89 26.23
C LEU A 49 -1.13 -8.99 27.31
N PRO A 50 -1.21 -7.67 27.14
CA PRO A 50 -0.78 -6.73 28.18
C PRO A 50 -1.68 -6.86 29.41
N ALA A 51 -1.12 -6.61 30.60
CA ALA A 51 -1.90 -6.65 31.84
C ALA A 51 -3.06 -5.62 31.88
N ARG A 52 -2.99 -4.57 31.06
CA ARG A 52 -4.03 -3.57 30.86
C ARG A 52 -4.01 -3.07 29.43
N THR A 53 -5.17 -3.15 28.79
CA THR A 53 -5.43 -2.55 27.48
C THR A 53 -6.19 -1.25 27.67
N PRO A 54 -5.66 -0.08 27.26
CA PRO A 54 -6.39 1.18 27.33
C PRO A 54 -7.47 1.23 26.25
N ASP A 55 -8.54 1.98 26.51
CA ASP A 55 -9.58 2.24 25.50
C ASP A 55 -8.98 2.95 24.27
N ALA A 56 -9.33 2.47 23.08
CA ALA A 56 -8.89 3.05 21.81
C ALA A 56 -10.01 3.08 20.78
N ASP A 57 -9.82 3.86 19.72
CA ASP A 57 -10.78 3.95 18.61
C ASP A 57 -10.30 3.13 17.39
N LEU A 58 -8.99 2.89 17.28
CA LEU A 58 -8.33 2.16 16.20
C LEU A 58 -7.11 1.40 16.73
N THR A 59 -6.93 0.15 16.30
CA THR A 59 -5.68 -0.60 16.47
C THR A 59 -4.94 -0.75 15.15
N VAL A 60 -3.63 -0.55 15.15
CA VAL A 60 -2.78 -0.74 13.97
C VAL A 60 -1.69 -1.75 14.28
N ALA A 61 -1.74 -2.89 13.60
CA ALA A 61 -0.74 -3.95 13.64
C ALA A 61 0.27 -3.76 12.49
N ALA A 62 1.56 -3.62 12.82
CA ALA A 62 2.61 -3.39 11.85
C ALA A 62 3.90 -4.18 12.17
N GLY A 63 4.39 -4.95 11.19
CA GLY A 63 5.61 -5.72 11.36
C GLY A 63 5.43 -7.06 12.09
N LEU A 64 4.19 -7.45 12.37
CA LEU A 64 3.88 -8.71 13.07
C LEU A 64 3.90 -9.90 12.11
N GLY A 65 4.46 -11.03 12.56
CA GLY A 65 4.42 -12.31 11.87
C GLY A 65 3.50 -13.31 12.55
N GLY A 66 2.84 -14.17 11.77
CA GLY A 66 2.04 -15.29 12.28
C GLY A 66 0.99 -14.90 13.31
N ASP A 67 0.85 -15.74 14.34
CA ASP A 67 -0.15 -15.61 15.40
C ASP A 67 0.00 -14.36 16.28
N LEU A 68 1.11 -13.60 16.19
CA LEU A 68 1.17 -12.26 16.84
C LEU A 68 0.07 -11.32 16.33
N ASN A 69 -0.46 -11.55 15.13
CA ASN A 69 -1.59 -10.81 14.62
C ASN A 69 -2.91 -11.14 15.36
N LEU A 70 -3.03 -12.33 15.96
CA LEU A 70 -4.16 -12.69 16.84
C LEU A 70 -4.08 -11.92 18.15
N VAL A 71 -2.88 -11.78 18.73
CA VAL A 71 -2.64 -10.93 19.90
C VAL A 71 -3.08 -9.49 19.62
N ALA A 72 -2.75 -8.95 18.44
CA ALA A 72 -3.20 -7.62 18.04
C ALA A 72 -4.73 -7.51 17.90
N ALA A 73 -5.40 -8.55 17.41
CA ALA A 73 -6.85 -8.62 17.31
C ALA A 73 -7.52 -8.67 18.69
N GLU A 74 -6.98 -9.48 19.62
CA GLU A 74 -7.46 -9.53 21.01
C GLU A 74 -7.27 -8.18 21.73
N ILE A 75 -6.12 -7.51 21.54
CA ILE A 75 -5.90 -6.14 22.05
C ILE A 75 -6.94 -5.17 21.46
N ALA A 76 -7.24 -5.28 20.16
CA ALA A 76 -8.25 -4.43 19.53
C ALA A 76 -9.64 -4.67 20.15
N ALA A 77 -10.02 -5.92 20.37
CA ALA A 77 -11.28 -6.28 21.02
C ALA A 77 -11.37 -5.76 22.46
N GLU A 78 -10.32 -5.96 23.28
CA GLU A 78 -10.28 -5.49 24.67
C GLU A 78 -10.31 -3.96 24.78
N SER A 79 -9.67 -3.26 23.84
CA SER A 79 -9.63 -1.79 23.81
C SER A 79 -10.97 -1.15 23.38
N GLY A 80 -11.92 -1.94 22.87
CA GLY A 80 -13.14 -1.43 22.25
C GLY A 80 -12.90 -0.65 20.95
N SER A 81 -11.80 -0.95 20.23
CA SER A 81 -11.49 -0.30 18.96
C SER A 81 -12.58 -0.57 17.93
N GLY A 82 -13.02 0.47 17.22
CA GLY A 82 -14.04 0.33 16.16
C GLY A 82 -13.50 -0.35 14.90
N GLY A 83 -12.18 -0.47 14.77
CA GLY A 83 -11.54 -1.26 13.71
C GLY A 83 -10.08 -1.58 13.99
N ILE A 84 -9.55 -2.54 13.24
CA ILE A 84 -8.13 -2.91 13.22
C ILE A 84 -7.58 -2.87 11.79
N ILE A 85 -6.36 -2.35 11.65
CA ILE A 85 -5.58 -2.45 10.42
C ILE A 85 -4.44 -3.42 10.65
N VAL A 86 -4.38 -4.49 9.85
CA VAL A 86 -3.33 -5.53 9.94
C VAL A 86 -2.61 -5.64 8.60
N GLU A 87 -1.43 -5.04 8.52
CA GLU A 87 -0.69 -4.97 7.27
C GLU A 87 0.11 -6.25 6.97
N SER A 88 0.34 -6.51 5.68
CA SER A 88 1.30 -7.52 5.23
C SER A 88 2.27 -6.87 4.25
N HIS A 89 3.56 -7.12 4.43
CA HIS A 89 4.63 -6.63 3.55
C HIS A 89 5.49 -7.76 2.97
N ALA A 90 5.14 -9.02 3.25
CA ALA A 90 5.74 -10.21 2.66
C ALA A 90 4.69 -11.30 2.34
N PRO A 91 4.92 -12.16 1.32
CA PRO A 91 4.04 -13.29 1.03
C PRO A 91 3.91 -14.20 2.25
N GLY A 92 2.72 -14.77 2.45
CA GLY A 92 2.48 -15.74 3.53
C GLY A 92 2.39 -15.16 4.95
N GLN A 93 2.70 -13.87 5.18
CA GLN A 93 2.63 -13.23 6.50
C GLN A 93 1.21 -13.22 7.09
N LEU A 94 0.19 -13.13 6.24
CA LEU A 94 -1.23 -13.11 6.62
C LEU A 94 -2.04 -14.02 5.67
N PRO A 95 -2.06 -15.35 5.88
CA PRO A 95 -2.87 -16.27 5.09
C PRO A 95 -4.37 -16.07 5.34
N ASP A 96 -5.21 -16.53 4.41
CA ASP A 96 -6.66 -16.31 4.46
C ASP A 96 -7.33 -16.90 5.71
N GLY A 97 -6.81 -18.03 6.22
CA GLY A 97 -7.27 -18.61 7.48
C GLY A 97 -7.09 -17.67 8.67
N LEU A 98 -5.88 -17.12 8.83
CA LEU A 98 -5.56 -16.14 9.87
C LEU A 98 -6.36 -14.85 9.71
N ARG A 99 -6.56 -14.37 8.47
CA ARG A 99 -7.42 -13.20 8.20
C ARG A 99 -8.86 -13.45 8.67
N SER A 100 -9.40 -14.62 8.36
CA SER A 100 -10.77 -15.01 8.75
C SER A 100 -10.91 -15.12 10.28
N GLU A 101 -9.88 -15.61 10.95
CA GLU A 101 -9.84 -15.70 12.41
C GLU A 101 -9.82 -14.31 13.06
N ILE A 102 -8.94 -13.42 12.60
CA ILE A 102 -8.89 -12.02 13.05
C ILE A 102 -10.25 -11.33 12.83
N ASP A 103 -10.85 -11.47 11.65
CA ASP A 103 -12.15 -10.86 11.31
C ASP A 103 -13.29 -11.36 12.21
N SER A 104 -13.17 -12.56 12.78
CA SER A 104 -14.16 -13.11 13.73
C SER A 104 -14.05 -12.56 15.15
N LEU A 105 -12.94 -11.90 15.49
CA LEU A 105 -12.66 -11.38 16.84
C LEU A 105 -13.02 -9.90 17.02
N VAL A 106 -13.23 -9.17 15.93
CA VAL A 106 -13.39 -7.71 15.92
C VAL A 106 -14.52 -7.29 14.99
N ASP A 107 -15.04 -6.07 15.18
CA ASP A 107 -16.16 -5.56 14.36
C ASP A 107 -15.75 -5.22 12.91
N CYS A 108 -14.50 -4.79 12.71
CA CYS A 108 -13.97 -4.42 11.39
C CYS A 108 -12.46 -4.65 11.32
N ALA A 109 -12.01 -5.53 10.41
CA ALA A 109 -10.60 -5.75 10.12
C ALA A 109 -10.27 -5.43 8.65
N ILE A 110 -9.20 -4.67 8.42
CA ILE A 110 -8.69 -4.38 7.07
C ILE A 110 -7.25 -4.81 6.94
N PHE A 111 -6.94 -5.45 5.81
CA PHE A 111 -5.68 -6.16 5.62
C PHE A 111 -4.86 -5.66 4.42
N PRO A 112 -4.37 -4.40 4.45
CA PRO A 112 -3.69 -3.79 3.32
C PRO A 112 -2.40 -4.55 2.98
N THR A 113 -2.19 -4.79 1.69
CA THR A 113 -1.09 -5.59 1.16
C THR A 113 -0.55 -4.91 -0.12
N PRO A 114 0.64 -4.26 -0.10
CA PRO A 114 1.40 -3.85 1.09
C PRO A 114 0.65 -2.79 1.92
N PHE A 115 1.14 -2.40 3.10
CA PHE A 115 0.47 -1.38 3.92
C PHE A 115 0.18 -0.06 3.18
N CYS A 116 1.06 0.34 2.26
CA CYS A 116 0.84 1.51 1.41
C CYS A 116 -0.19 1.32 0.29
N SER A 117 -0.98 0.24 0.27
CA SER A 117 -2.16 0.08 -0.59
C SER A 117 -3.47 0.44 0.12
N LEU A 118 -3.45 0.75 1.42
CA LEU A 118 -4.64 1.14 2.18
C LEU A 118 -5.32 2.38 1.57
N GLU A 119 -6.59 2.22 1.21
CA GLU A 119 -7.51 3.30 0.81
C GLU A 119 -8.67 3.37 1.82
N PRO A 120 -9.44 4.48 1.85
CA PRO A 120 -10.66 4.56 2.65
C PRO A 120 -11.64 3.42 2.31
N VAL A 121 -12.23 2.82 3.33
CA VAL A 121 -13.10 1.65 3.26
C VAL A 121 -14.53 1.92 3.77
N GLY A 122 -14.78 3.10 4.33
CA GLY A 122 -16.09 3.52 4.85
C GLY A 122 -16.23 3.39 6.37
N ASP A 123 -15.26 2.75 7.05
CA ASP A 123 -15.18 2.80 8.52
C ASP A 123 -14.60 4.16 8.96
N PRO A 124 -15.26 4.93 9.84
CA PRO A 124 -14.81 6.27 10.22
C PRO A 124 -13.40 6.34 10.82
N HIS A 125 -12.98 5.32 11.57
CA HIS A 125 -11.67 5.31 12.24
C HIS A 125 -10.56 4.94 11.26
N ILE A 126 -10.77 3.90 10.46
CA ILE A 126 -9.85 3.50 9.40
C ILE A 126 -9.76 4.59 8.34
N ASP A 127 -10.85 5.23 7.94
CA ASP A 127 -10.85 6.32 6.95
C ASP A 127 -10.14 7.56 7.48
N THR A 128 -10.31 7.89 8.77
CA THR A 128 -9.56 8.98 9.41
C THR A 128 -8.06 8.71 9.35
N PHE A 129 -7.64 7.48 9.62
CA PHE A 129 -6.25 7.06 9.47
C PHE A 129 -5.79 7.10 8.00
N ALA A 130 -6.57 6.50 7.10
CA ALA A 130 -6.34 6.40 5.67
C ALA A 130 -6.43 7.75 4.93
N SER A 131 -6.84 8.83 5.61
CA SER A 131 -6.71 10.20 5.10
C SER A 131 -5.27 10.74 5.21
N ARG A 132 -4.44 10.17 6.09
CA ARG A 132 -3.06 10.61 6.36
C ARG A 132 -2.01 9.56 6.01
N PHE A 133 -2.32 8.28 6.21
CA PHE A 133 -1.40 7.17 5.97
C PHE A 133 -2.06 6.04 5.18
N GLY A 134 -1.44 5.62 4.07
CA GLY A 134 -1.98 4.60 3.18
C GLY A 134 -1.41 4.75 1.77
N LYS A 135 -2.27 4.64 0.75
CA LYS A 135 -1.91 4.88 -0.65
C LYS A 135 -1.38 6.30 -0.86
N PRO A 136 -0.14 6.50 -1.35
CA PRO A 136 0.44 7.83 -1.43
C PRO A 136 -0.42 8.84 -2.22
N GLU A 137 -0.47 10.07 -1.74
CA GLU A 137 -1.10 11.20 -2.44
C GLU A 137 -0.28 12.47 -2.17
N VAL A 138 0.08 13.19 -3.22
CA VAL A 138 0.92 14.40 -3.13
C VAL A 138 0.38 15.50 -4.04
N GLU A 139 0.56 16.74 -3.61
CA GLU A 139 0.40 17.94 -4.42
C GLU A 139 1.80 18.43 -4.84
N MET A 140 1.95 18.92 -6.07
CA MET A 140 3.23 19.37 -6.61
C MET A 140 3.07 20.73 -7.27
N GLU A 141 4.05 21.61 -7.04
CA GLU A 141 4.13 22.91 -7.68
C GLU A 141 5.36 22.96 -8.61
N GLY A 142 5.18 23.52 -9.80
CA GLY A 142 6.23 23.65 -10.81
C GLY A 142 5.66 23.80 -12.21
N ASN A 143 6.40 24.46 -13.11
CA ASN A 143 6.04 24.55 -14.53
C ASN A 143 6.82 23.54 -15.37
N ASP A 144 8.15 23.66 -15.39
CA ASP A 144 9.05 22.75 -16.11
C ASP A 144 9.75 21.78 -15.14
N ARG A 145 9.96 22.22 -13.90
CA ARG A 145 10.66 21.47 -12.84
C ARG A 145 9.91 21.57 -11.53
N VAL A 146 10.07 20.56 -10.68
CA VAL A 146 9.49 20.53 -9.34
C VAL A 146 10.09 21.64 -8.47
N VAL A 147 9.24 22.52 -7.94
CA VAL A 147 9.61 23.57 -6.97
C VAL A 147 9.39 23.07 -5.54
N SER A 148 8.25 22.44 -5.30
CA SER A 148 7.81 21.96 -3.98
C SER A 148 6.87 20.76 -4.15
N VAL A 149 6.88 19.90 -3.14
CA VAL A 149 5.94 18.78 -3.01
C VAL A 149 5.33 18.86 -1.62
N LYS A 150 4.00 18.76 -1.56
CA LYS A 150 3.24 18.66 -0.32
C LYS A 150 2.62 17.28 -0.24
N VAL A 151 2.98 16.52 0.79
CA VAL A 151 2.42 15.20 1.02
C VAL A 151 1.04 15.33 1.66
N LYS A 152 0.01 14.83 0.99
CA LYS A 152 -1.37 14.79 1.48
C LYS A 152 -1.63 13.52 2.26
N ARG A 153 -1.10 12.40 1.74
CA ARG A 153 -1.12 11.08 2.36
C ARG A 153 0.19 10.36 2.08
N SER A 154 0.81 9.81 3.12
CA SER A 154 2.07 9.08 3.00
C SER A 154 1.85 7.56 3.09
N ALA A 155 2.73 6.78 2.49
CA ALA A 155 2.96 5.41 2.93
C ALA A 155 3.26 5.39 4.45
N PRO A 156 2.70 4.44 5.23
CA PRO A 156 2.90 4.39 6.69
C PRO A 156 4.35 4.27 7.15
N CYS A 157 5.24 3.69 6.33
CA CYS A 157 6.67 3.58 6.64
C CYS A 157 7.46 4.89 6.40
N GLY A 158 6.85 5.88 5.73
CA GLY A 158 7.47 7.17 5.45
C GLY A 158 8.17 7.29 4.10
N SER A 159 8.08 6.27 3.22
CA SER A 159 8.72 6.32 1.90
C SER A 159 8.23 7.51 1.05
N THR A 160 6.96 7.89 1.15
CA THR A 160 6.42 9.05 0.41
C THR A 160 7.07 10.36 0.84
N PHE A 161 7.26 10.58 2.14
CA PHE A 161 7.98 11.76 2.65
C PHE A 161 9.42 11.79 2.11
N TYR A 162 10.12 10.66 2.18
CA TYR A 162 11.47 10.55 1.64
C TYR A 162 11.54 10.92 0.15
N VAL A 163 10.64 10.38 -0.69
CA VAL A 163 10.64 10.72 -2.12
C VAL A 163 10.32 12.21 -2.33
N ALA A 164 9.33 12.75 -1.61
CA ALA A 164 8.94 14.16 -1.71
C ALA A 164 10.10 15.12 -1.37
N GLU A 165 10.90 14.80 -0.36
CA GLU A 165 12.08 15.58 0.03
C GLU A 165 13.21 15.54 -1.01
N ASN A 166 13.27 14.48 -1.83
CA ASN A 166 14.39 14.20 -2.72
C ASN A 166 14.09 14.44 -4.22
N ILE A 167 12.92 14.98 -4.57
CA ILE A 167 12.51 15.18 -5.98
C ILE A 167 12.53 16.65 -6.43
N ARG A 168 12.85 17.59 -5.54
CA ARG A 168 12.96 19.03 -5.90
C ARG A 168 13.96 19.23 -7.03
N GLY A 169 13.59 20.05 -8.01
CA GLY A 169 14.41 20.40 -9.17
C GLY A 169 14.34 19.41 -10.33
N VAL A 170 13.69 18.25 -10.17
CA VAL A 170 13.50 17.27 -11.26
C VAL A 170 12.57 17.85 -12.34
N PRO A 171 12.85 17.67 -13.65
CA PRO A 171 11.91 18.00 -14.72
C PRO A 171 10.58 17.26 -14.59
N LEU A 172 9.44 17.91 -14.85
CA LEU A 172 8.12 17.29 -14.64
C LEU A 172 7.91 16.02 -15.49
N ASP A 173 8.50 15.94 -16.68
CA ASP A 173 8.46 14.78 -17.56
C ASP A 173 9.37 13.62 -17.13
N GLU A 174 10.31 13.87 -16.21
CA GLU A 174 11.21 12.87 -15.62
C GLU A 174 10.77 12.42 -14.21
N VAL A 175 9.72 13.03 -13.65
CA VAL A 175 9.24 12.77 -12.27
C VAL A 175 8.94 11.29 -12.03
N ASP A 176 8.36 10.58 -13.01
CA ASP A 176 8.06 9.16 -12.89
C ASP A 176 9.33 8.33 -12.57
N VAL A 177 10.37 8.53 -13.39
CA VAL A 177 11.65 7.82 -13.26
C VAL A 177 12.32 8.21 -11.96
N ALA A 178 12.42 9.52 -11.67
CA ALA A 178 13.04 10.01 -10.46
C ALA A 178 12.33 9.51 -9.19
N ALA A 179 11.00 9.51 -9.15
CA ALA A 179 10.24 9.00 -8.01
C ALA A 179 10.50 7.50 -7.79
N GLY A 180 10.57 6.71 -8.86
CA GLY A 180 10.96 5.30 -8.81
C GLY A 180 12.37 5.11 -8.23
N GLU A 181 13.35 5.86 -8.73
CA GLU A 181 14.74 5.81 -8.24
C GLU A 181 14.85 6.20 -6.77
N LYS A 182 14.19 7.31 -6.35
CA LYS A 182 14.18 7.71 -4.94
C LYS A 182 13.47 6.69 -4.06
N PHE A 183 12.39 6.08 -4.54
CA PHE A 183 11.74 5.00 -3.81
C PHE A 183 12.67 3.79 -3.62
N HIS A 184 13.43 3.40 -4.65
CA HIS A 184 14.41 2.33 -4.53
C HIS A 184 15.59 2.66 -3.59
N ASN A 185 15.96 3.95 -3.47
CA ASN A 185 16.98 4.39 -2.51
C ASN A 185 16.46 4.41 -1.07
N TYR A 186 15.14 4.47 -0.86
CA TYR A 186 14.55 4.34 0.46
C TYR A 186 14.67 2.87 0.93
N PRO A 187 15.07 2.60 2.19
CA PRO A 187 15.32 1.24 2.68
C PRO A 187 14.02 0.48 2.97
N CYS A 188 13.17 0.29 1.97
CA CYS A 188 11.88 -0.40 2.07
C CYS A 188 12.07 -1.84 2.57
N LEU A 189 11.19 -2.27 3.48
CA LEU A 189 11.20 -3.64 4.02
C LEU A 189 10.17 -4.55 3.33
N ALA A 190 9.47 -4.05 2.32
CA ALA A 190 8.57 -4.87 1.51
C ALA A 190 9.35 -5.95 0.77
N SER A 191 8.83 -7.17 0.77
CA SER A 191 9.49 -8.33 0.20
C SER A 191 9.64 -8.21 -1.32
N MET A 192 10.78 -8.75 -1.81
CA MET A 192 11.08 -8.98 -3.22
C MET A 192 10.64 -10.37 -3.69
N GLU A 193 10.06 -11.19 -2.81
CA GLU A 193 9.45 -12.45 -3.19
C GLU A 193 8.11 -12.19 -3.91
N VAL A 194 7.83 -13.00 -4.92
CA VAL A 194 6.59 -12.91 -5.68
C VAL A 194 5.44 -13.44 -4.83
N ASP A 195 4.43 -12.60 -4.61
CA ASP A 195 3.19 -13.03 -3.97
C ASP A 195 2.24 -13.61 -5.02
N PRO A 196 1.80 -14.87 -4.90
CA PRO A 196 0.89 -15.48 -5.85
C PRO A 196 -0.48 -14.79 -5.91
N ARG A 197 -0.88 -14.03 -4.88
CA ARG A 197 -2.17 -13.31 -4.81
C ARG A 197 -2.31 -12.20 -5.84
N PHE A 198 -1.19 -11.58 -6.23
CA PHE A 198 -1.19 -10.53 -7.26
C PHE A 198 -0.10 -10.74 -8.34
N GLY A 199 0.74 -11.76 -8.22
CA GLY A 199 1.69 -12.18 -9.25
C GLY A 199 2.87 -11.22 -9.44
N ASP A 200 3.20 -10.40 -8.45
CA ASP A 200 4.35 -9.50 -8.43
C ASP A 200 4.91 -9.42 -6.99
N THR A 201 5.92 -8.60 -6.75
CA THR A 201 6.51 -8.41 -5.42
C THR A 201 5.82 -7.27 -4.66
N HIS A 202 5.85 -7.32 -3.32
CA HIS A 202 5.30 -6.24 -2.49
C HIS A 202 6.05 -4.93 -2.73
N LEU A 203 7.37 -5.01 -2.92
CA LEU A 203 8.21 -3.84 -3.22
C LEU A 203 7.86 -3.20 -4.57
N HIS A 204 7.62 -3.99 -5.62
CA HIS A 204 7.20 -3.46 -6.91
C HIS A 204 5.85 -2.76 -6.81
N VAL A 205 4.86 -3.38 -6.15
CA VAL A 205 3.56 -2.74 -5.91
C VAL A 205 3.71 -1.43 -5.14
N ALA A 206 4.48 -1.41 -4.05
CA ALA A 206 4.74 -0.20 -3.29
C ALA A 206 5.41 0.90 -4.16
N GLY A 207 6.30 0.51 -5.06
CA GLY A 207 6.91 1.40 -6.05
C GLY A 207 5.90 1.94 -7.06
N TYR A 208 4.99 1.11 -7.59
CA TYR A 208 3.93 1.54 -8.50
C TYR A 208 2.99 2.55 -7.83
N LEU A 209 2.54 2.28 -6.61
CA LEU A 209 1.65 3.16 -5.85
C LEU A 209 2.33 4.50 -5.50
N THR A 210 3.63 4.46 -5.20
CA THR A 210 4.41 5.68 -5.00
C THR A 210 4.51 6.48 -6.30
N ARG A 211 4.94 5.84 -7.41
CA ARG A 211 5.07 6.49 -8.71
C ARG A 211 3.74 7.06 -9.19
N GLU A 212 2.63 6.37 -8.99
CA GLU A 212 1.28 6.86 -9.31
C GLU A 212 1.02 8.25 -8.71
N ALA A 213 1.29 8.43 -7.41
CA ALA A 213 1.08 9.70 -6.73
C ALA A 213 1.87 10.84 -7.37
N PHE A 214 3.14 10.59 -7.69
CA PHE A 214 4.02 11.59 -8.30
C PHE A 214 3.69 11.86 -9.78
N LYS A 215 3.32 10.82 -10.56
CA LYS A 215 2.82 10.96 -11.93
C LYS A 215 1.57 11.85 -11.98
N ARG A 216 0.59 11.57 -11.10
CA ARG A 216 -0.65 12.37 -11.01
C ARG A 216 -0.35 13.81 -10.64
N ALA A 217 0.52 14.03 -9.66
CA ALA A 217 0.90 15.38 -9.22
C ALA A 217 1.66 16.18 -10.29
N ALA A 218 2.51 15.53 -11.09
CA ALA A 218 3.21 16.16 -12.21
C ALA A 218 2.31 16.36 -13.45
N GLY A 219 1.17 15.67 -13.52
CA GLY A 219 0.31 15.65 -14.70
C GLY A 219 0.96 14.95 -15.91
N VAL A 220 1.93 14.07 -15.68
CA VAL A 220 2.62 13.31 -16.73
C VAL A 220 2.58 11.81 -16.37
N PRO A 221 2.00 10.94 -17.20
CA PRO A 221 1.83 9.52 -16.87
C PRO A 221 3.12 8.71 -16.92
N GLY A 222 4.21 9.25 -17.47
CA GLY A 222 5.46 8.50 -17.67
C GLY A 222 5.26 7.28 -18.59
N ALA A 223 6.07 6.25 -18.39
CA ALA A 223 5.91 5.00 -19.13
C ALA A 223 4.63 4.28 -18.68
N HIS A 224 3.83 3.80 -19.64
CA HIS A 224 2.54 3.15 -19.38
C HIS A 224 2.11 2.24 -20.54
N ALA A 225 1.18 1.34 -20.28
CA ALA A 225 0.56 0.52 -21.30
C ALA A 225 -0.61 1.28 -21.96
N GLU A 226 -0.71 1.20 -23.28
CA GLU A 226 -1.82 1.74 -24.08
C GLU A 226 -2.49 0.60 -24.85
N VAL A 227 -3.82 0.65 -24.95
CA VAL A 227 -4.63 -0.36 -25.64
C VAL A 227 -5.11 0.24 -26.96
N ASP A 228 -4.81 -0.44 -28.06
CA ASP A 228 -5.40 -0.16 -29.37
C ASP A 228 -6.85 -0.72 -29.41
N PRO A 229 -7.88 0.15 -29.46
CA PRO A 229 -9.26 -0.29 -29.40
C PRO A 229 -9.71 -1.02 -30.67
N GLU A 230 -9.04 -0.85 -31.81
CA GLU A 230 -9.39 -1.54 -33.05
C GLU A 230 -8.92 -2.99 -33.06
N VAL A 231 -7.90 -3.31 -32.25
CA VAL A 231 -7.28 -4.65 -32.15
C VAL A 231 -7.71 -5.38 -30.87
N CYS A 232 -8.17 -4.65 -29.86
CA CYS A 232 -8.58 -5.22 -28.59
C CYS A 232 -9.83 -6.10 -28.75
N ARG A 233 -9.75 -7.35 -28.30
CA ARG A 233 -10.87 -8.31 -28.36
C ARG A 233 -11.82 -8.22 -27.16
N GLY A 234 -11.55 -7.34 -26.20
CA GLY A 234 -12.41 -7.09 -25.03
C GLY A 234 -12.90 -8.37 -24.35
N ALA A 235 -14.22 -8.53 -24.30
CA ALA A 235 -14.88 -9.68 -23.68
C ALA A 235 -14.53 -11.03 -24.33
N GLU A 236 -14.18 -11.08 -25.62
CA GLU A 236 -13.85 -12.34 -26.30
C GLU A 236 -12.56 -12.99 -25.76
N CYS A 237 -11.59 -12.19 -25.30
CA CYS A 237 -10.41 -12.70 -24.60
C CYS A 237 -10.58 -12.72 -23.08
N GLY A 238 -11.76 -12.44 -22.55
CA GLY A 238 -12.05 -12.43 -21.11
C GLY A 238 -11.37 -11.32 -20.32
N PHE A 239 -10.72 -10.35 -20.97
CA PHE A 239 -9.87 -9.33 -20.35
C PHE A 239 -8.64 -9.89 -19.60
N ILE A 240 -7.93 -10.88 -20.17
CA ILE A 240 -6.67 -11.46 -19.59
C ILE A 240 -5.72 -10.42 -19.01
N CYS A 241 -5.60 -9.24 -19.65
CA CYS A 241 -4.78 -8.12 -19.15
C CYS A 241 -5.08 -7.72 -17.69
N MET A 242 -6.33 -7.81 -17.26
CA MET A 242 -6.76 -7.54 -15.88
C MET A 242 -6.32 -8.65 -14.92
N ASP A 243 -6.39 -9.91 -15.35
CA ASP A 243 -6.03 -11.08 -14.54
C ASP A 243 -4.53 -11.17 -14.26
N VAL A 244 -3.71 -10.55 -15.12
CA VAL A 244 -2.25 -10.53 -14.98
C VAL A 244 -1.71 -9.20 -14.44
N CYS A 245 -2.57 -8.19 -14.27
CA CYS A 245 -2.17 -6.90 -13.72
C CYS A 245 -2.14 -6.96 -12.18
N PRO A 246 -0.97 -6.77 -11.53
CA PRO A 246 -0.87 -6.88 -10.08
C PRO A 246 -1.72 -5.84 -9.34
N LEU A 247 -1.85 -4.64 -9.91
CA LEU A 247 -2.66 -3.57 -9.32
C LEU A 247 -4.15 -3.90 -9.39
N VAL A 248 -4.64 -4.44 -10.51
CA VAL A 248 -6.05 -4.88 -10.63
C VAL A 248 -6.36 -6.03 -9.68
N ARG A 249 -5.42 -6.97 -9.50
CA ARG A 249 -5.56 -8.06 -8.52
C ARG A 249 -5.57 -7.58 -7.06
N LEU A 250 -5.06 -6.37 -6.81
CA LEU A 250 -5.17 -5.66 -5.54
C LEU A 250 -6.35 -4.66 -5.53
N SER A 251 -7.34 -4.88 -6.39
CA SER A 251 -8.55 -4.06 -6.52
C SER A 251 -8.29 -2.59 -6.90
N MET A 252 -7.10 -2.26 -7.41
CA MET A 252 -6.83 -0.93 -7.96
C MET A 252 -7.43 -0.81 -9.37
N GLY A 253 -8.02 0.35 -9.66
CA GLY A 253 -8.69 0.62 -10.95
C GLY A 253 -7.76 0.89 -12.14
N THR A 254 -6.59 0.23 -12.22
CA THR A 254 -5.57 0.46 -13.24
C THR A 254 -5.98 0.03 -14.64
N ILE A 255 -6.75 -1.05 -14.76
CA ILE A 255 -7.37 -1.46 -16.02
C ILE A 255 -8.88 -1.61 -15.77
N ARG A 256 -9.69 -1.04 -16.66
CA ARG A 256 -11.15 -1.05 -16.57
C ARG A 256 -11.77 -1.81 -17.72
N ARG A 257 -12.94 -2.40 -17.46
CA ARG A 257 -13.74 -3.13 -18.46
C ARG A 257 -14.64 -2.16 -19.21
N GLY A 258 -14.53 -2.14 -20.54
CA GLY A 258 -15.45 -1.48 -21.46
C GLY A 258 -15.84 -2.43 -22.60
N VAL A 259 -16.06 -1.88 -23.80
CA VAL A 259 -16.05 -2.69 -25.04
C VAL A 259 -14.64 -3.25 -25.27
N THR A 260 -13.63 -2.43 -24.99
CA THR A 260 -12.21 -2.78 -24.97
C THR A 260 -11.67 -2.60 -23.56
N ALA A 261 -10.43 -3.04 -23.32
CA ALA A 261 -9.74 -2.73 -22.07
C ALA A 261 -9.26 -1.27 -22.09
N GLU A 262 -9.38 -0.58 -20.96
CA GLU A 262 -8.88 0.79 -20.80
C GLU A 262 -7.86 0.84 -19.66
N VAL A 263 -6.64 1.32 -19.94
CA VAL A 263 -5.59 1.46 -18.93
C VAL A 263 -5.56 2.90 -18.42
N ASP A 264 -5.58 3.10 -17.11
CA ASP A 264 -5.26 4.39 -16.50
C ASP A 264 -3.72 4.59 -16.55
N PRO A 265 -3.23 5.52 -17.39
CA PRO A 265 -1.81 5.66 -17.66
C PRO A 265 -1.02 6.15 -16.42
N PHE A 266 -1.68 6.82 -15.48
CA PHE A 266 -1.05 7.32 -14.25
C PHE A 266 -0.83 6.23 -13.21
N SER A 267 -1.77 5.28 -13.10
CA SER A 267 -1.62 4.15 -12.17
C SER A 267 -0.84 2.98 -12.78
N CYS A 268 -0.64 2.95 -14.10
CA CYS A 268 0.13 1.89 -14.74
C CYS A 268 1.57 1.83 -14.22
N GLY A 269 1.96 0.68 -13.67
CA GLY A 269 3.33 0.42 -13.20
C GLY A 269 4.36 0.17 -14.30
N ALA A 270 3.92 0.03 -15.56
CA ALA A 270 4.77 -0.30 -16.72
C ALA A 270 5.54 -1.63 -16.61
N CYS A 271 4.95 -2.66 -15.98
CA CYS A 271 5.58 -3.97 -15.76
C CYS A 271 5.45 -4.95 -16.93
N GLU A 272 4.83 -4.52 -18.04
CA GLU A 272 4.70 -5.27 -19.30
C GLU A 272 3.92 -6.60 -19.26
N LYS A 273 3.44 -7.04 -18.10
CA LYS A 273 2.69 -8.31 -17.94
C LYS A 273 1.49 -8.38 -18.88
N CYS A 274 0.64 -7.35 -18.88
CA CYS A 274 -0.53 -7.30 -19.76
C CYS A 274 -0.19 -7.29 -21.26
N MET A 275 0.92 -6.65 -21.65
CA MET A 275 1.41 -6.63 -23.03
C MET A 275 1.82 -8.04 -23.48
N ARG A 276 2.61 -8.75 -22.67
CA ARG A 276 3.10 -10.09 -22.99
C ARG A 276 1.98 -11.12 -23.11
N GLU A 277 0.94 -10.98 -22.30
CA GLU A 277 -0.19 -11.91 -22.24
C GLU A 277 -1.36 -11.52 -23.17
N CYS A 278 -1.24 -10.42 -23.93
CA CYS A 278 -2.29 -9.96 -24.83
C CYS A 278 -2.38 -10.84 -26.09
N PRO A 279 -3.45 -11.64 -26.28
CA PRO A 279 -3.52 -12.59 -27.39
C PRO A 279 -3.73 -11.93 -28.76
N SER A 280 -4.15 -10.66 -28.79
CA SER A 280 -4.31 -9.90 -30.04
C SER A 280 -3.16 -8.93 -30.32
N GLY A 281 -2.20 -8.78 -29.40
CA GLY A 281 -1.15 -7.76 -29.53
C GLY A 281 -1.68 -6.32 -29.49
N ALA A 282 -2.87 -6.10 -28.93
CA ALA A 282 -3.50 -4.77 -28.84
C ALA A 282 -2.82 -3.83 -27.82
N ILE A 283 -1.98 -4.36 -26.93
CA ILE A 283 -1.35 -3.56 -25.87
C ILE A 283 0.09 -3.23 -26.26
N LYS A 284 0.47 -1.96 -26.14
CA LYS A 284 1.84 -1.48 -26.39
C LYS A 284 2.33 -0.67 -25.20
N MET A 285 3.64 -0.65 -24.99
CA MET A 285 4.28 0.23 -24.02
C MET A 285 4.59 1.59 -24.66
N MET A 286 4.09 2.64 -24.01
CA MET A 286 4.41 4.02 -24.31
C MET A 286 5.60 4.45 -23.45
N GLY A 287 6.53 5.19 -24.06
CA GLY A 287 7.64 5.81 -23.32
C GLY A 287 7.16 6.99 -22.44
N PRO A 288 8.06 7.60 -21.66
CA PRO A 288 7.74 8.84 -20.96
C PRO A 288 7.33 9.90 -21.99
N GLY A 289 6.05 10.30 -21.96
CA GLY A 289 5.51 11.28 -22.90
C GLY A 289 6.29 12.59 -22.79
N LYS A 290 6.97 12.98 -23.86
CA LYS A 290 7.48 14.35 -23.99
C LYS A 290 6.29 15.25 -24.31
N ARG A 291 6.12 16.33 -23.54
CA ARG A 291 5.12 17.37 -23.84
C ARG A 291 5.38 17.99 -25.21
#